data_AF-A0A2V2UAG8-F1
#
_entry.id   AF-A0A2V2UAG8-F1
#
_cell.length_a   1.000
_cell.length_b   1.000
_cell.length_c   1.000
_cell.angle_alpha   90.00
_cell.angle_beta   90.00
_cell.angle_gamma   90.00
#
_symmetry.space_group_name_H-M   'P 1'
#
loop_
_entity.id
_entity.type
_entity.pdbx_description
1 polymer ?
#
loop_
_entity_poly.entity_id
_entity_poly.type
_entity_poly.pdbx_seq_one_letter_code
_entity_poly.pdbx_strand_id
1 'polypeptide(L)'
;MALTRSEKEKLVLELYRQGKTIREIAKIVHMSSGDISSIIRRETGEDEEQNRIRMSKASQALNLFEKGNTPVQVAIKLDIETGEVDRLYMEYGKLKGLNIHFLTKSVNA
;
A
#
# COMPACT_ATOMS: atom_id res chain seq x y z
N MET A 1 -15.78 22.54 25.90
CA MET A 1 -14.96 21.45 26.47
C MET A 1 -13.88 21.12 25.45
N ALA A 2 -12.61 21.24 25.81
CA ALA A 2 -11.52 20.85 24.94
C ALA A 2 -11.35 19.33 25.02
N LEU A 3 -11.30 18.65 23.87
CA LEU A 3 -10.98 17.22 23.80
C LEU A 3 -9.64 16.98 24.50
N THR A 4 -9.63 16.01 25.42
CA THR A 4 -8.42 15.52 26.08
C THR A 4 -7.49 14.87 25.06
N ARG A 5 -6.20 14.78 25.40
CA ARG A 5 -5.19 14.18 24.51
C ARG A 5 -5.57 12.77 24.06
N SER A 6 -6.14 11.96 24.96
CA SER A 6 -6.55 10.58 24.66
C SER A 6 -7.73 10.51 23.69
N GLU A 7 -8.69 11.43 23.78
CA GLU A 7 -9.83 11.46 22.84
C GLU A 7 -9.40 11.86 21.42
N LYS A 8 -8.42 12.77 21.32
CA LYS A 8 -7.83 13.13 20.01
C LYS A 8 -7.10 11.94 19.38
N GLU A 9 -6.37 11.15 20.17
CA GLU A 9 -5.69 9.95 19.68
C GLU A 9 -6.68 8.89 19.15
N LYS A 10 -7.80 8.67 19.86
CA LYS A 10 -8.88 7.78 19.39
C LYS A 10 -9.49 8.27 18.08
N LEU A 11 -9.74 9.57 17.97
CA LEU A 11 -10.28 10.18 16.76
C LEU A 11 -9.31 10.04 15.57
N VAL A 12 -8.00 10.19 15.80
CA VAL A 12 -6.97 9.94 14.77
C VAL A 12 -7.05 8.51 14.24
N LEU A 13 -7.16 7.52 15.13
CA LEU A 13 -7.23 6.11 14.73
C LEU A 13 -8.54 5.79 14.00
N GLU A 14 -9.65 6.37 14.42
CA GLU A 14 -10.94 6.19 13.75
C GLU A 14 -10.94 6.77 12.33
N LEU A 15 -10.45 8.00 12.17
CA LEU A 15 -10.33 8.64 10.86
C LEU A 15 -9.35 7.87 9.94
N TYR A 16 -8.28 7.32 10.52
CA TYR A 16 -7.34 6.48 9.78
C TYR A 16 -7.98 5.17 9.30
N ARG A 17 -8.77 4.49 10.15
CA ARG A 17 -9.54 3.29 9.77
C ARG A 17 -10.62 3.59 8.72
N GLN A 18 -11.11 4.82 8.64
CA GLN A 18 -12.00 5.29 7.58
C GLN A 18 -11.27 5.58 6.26
N GLY A 19 -9.95 5.39 6.19
CA GLY A 19 -9.14 5.60 5.00
C GLY A 19 -8.74 7.05 4.74
N LYS A 20 -8.90 7.96 5.72
CA LYS A 20 -8.44 9.34 5.56
C LYS A 20 -6.93 9.44 5.57
N THR A 21 -6.40 10.33 4.74
CA THR A 21 -4.97 10.61 4.71
C THR A 21 -4.53 11.41 5.94
N ILE A 22 -3.27 11.29 6.32
CA ILE A 22 -2.73 12.03 7.47
C ILE A 22 -2.85 13.56 7.31
N ARG A 23 -2.83 14.08 6.07
CA ARG A 23 -3.09 15.51 5.80
C ARG A 23 -4.53 15.92 6.12
N GLU A 24 -5.50 15.05 5.80
CA GLU A 24 -6.91 15.31 6.12
C GLU A 24 -7.16 15.18 7.61
N ILE A 25 -6.57 14.16 8.25
CA ILE A 25 -6.62 13.98 9.71
C ILE A 25 -6.03 15.21 10.42
N ALA A 26 -4.89 15.73 9.94
CA ALA A 26 -4.27 16.93 10.50
C ALA A 26 -5.19 18.15 10.45
N LYS A 27 -5.96 18.32 9.37
CA LYS A 27 -6.95 19.39 9.24
C LYS A 27 -8.13 19.23 10.19
N ILE A 28 -8.58 18.00 10.44
CA ILE A 28 -9.75 17.70 11.28
C ILE A 28 -9.40 17.78 12.77
N VAL A 29 -8.30 17.15 13.17
CA VAL A 29 -7.90 17.01 14.58
C VAL A 29 -7.03 18.19 15.04
N HIS A 30 -6.60 19.05 14.11
CA HIS A 30 -5.69 20.17 14.35
C HIS A 30 -4.40 19.72 15.05
N MET A 31 -3.83 18.62 14.58
CA MET A 31 -2.58 18.04 15.09
C MET A 31 -1.51 18.05 14.02
N SER A 32 -0.24 18.05 14.46
CA SER A 32 0.88 17.94 13.53
C SER A 32 0.87 16.58 12.85
N SER A 33 1.33 16.54 11.60
CA SER A 33 1.44 15.27 10.85
C SER A 33 2.40 14.29 11.54
N GLY A 34 3.42 14.79 12.25
CA GLY A 34 4.36 13.96 13.00
C GLY A 34 3.70 13.26 14.20
N ASP A 35 2.88 13.99 14.96
CA ASP A 35 2.13 13.40 16.09
C ASP A 35 1.16 12.33 15.60
N ILE A 36 0.45 12.62 14.51
CA ILE A 36 -0.50 11.69 13.89
C ILE A 36 0.21 10.40 13.43
N SER A 37 1.33 10.53 12.71
CA SER A 37 2.13 9.37 12.30
C SER A 37 2.63 8.56 13.51
N SER A 38 3.07 9.23 14.58
CA SER A 38 3.52 8.55 15.80
C SER A 38 2.40 7.75 16.48
N ILE A 39 1.19 8.31 16.55
CA ILE A 39 0.01 7.65 17.12
C ILE A 39 -0.36 6.41 16.30
N ILE A 40 -0.46 6.56 14.98
CA ILE A 40 -0.80 5.47 14.06
C ILE A 40 0.25 4.36 14.15
N ARG A 41 1.54 4.72 14.15
CA ARG A 41 2.66 3.77 14.26
C ARG A 41 2.63 3.00 15.58
N ARG A 42 2.34 3.67 16.69
CA ARG A 42 2.25 3.03 18.02
C ARG A 42 1.13 1.99 18.08
N GLU A 43 0.01 2.25 17.41
CA GLU A 43 -1.17 1.41 17.50
C GLU A 43 -1.22 0.29 16.44
N THR A 44 -0.78 0.58 15.21
CA THR A 44 -0.88 -0.35 14.08
C THR A 44 0.43 -1.03 13.73
N GLY A 45 1.57 -0.49 14.18
CA GLY A 45 2.89 -0.97 13.76
C GLY A 45 3.20 -0.73 12.28
N GLU A 46 2.29 -0.15 11.51
CA GLU A 46 2.35 -0.07 10.05
C GLU A 46 2.58 1.37 9.56
N ASP A 47 3.76 1.59 8.98
CA ASP A 47 4.06 2.75 8.11
C ASP A 47 3.50 2.54 6.68
N GLU A 48 2.48 1.68 6.49
CA GLU A 48 2.10 1.21 5.15
C GLU A 48 1.29 2.22 4.34
N GLU A 49 0.33 2.92 4.94
CA GLU A 49 -0.63 3.72 4.17
C GLU A 49 -0.01 5.03 3.64
N GLN A 50 0.90 5.64 4.42
CA GLN A 50 1.69 6.78 3.95
C GLN A 50 2.78 6.39 2.95
N ASN A 51 3.34 5.18 3.06
CA ASN A 51 4.26 4.68 2.05
C ASN A 51 3.55 4.40 0.73
N ARG A 52 2.32 3.85 0.73
CA ARG A 52 1.56 3.64 -0.51
C ARG A 52 1.35 4.92 -1.31
N ILE A 53 1.10 6.05 -0.65
CA ILE A 53 0.92 7.37 -1.30
C ILE A 53 2.26 7.93 -1.84
N ARG A 54 3.41 7.51 -1.32
CA ARG A 54 4.75 7.90 -1.80
C ARG A 54 5.41 6.89 -2.73
N MET A 55 4.84 5.70 -2.84
CA MET A 55 5.34 4.63 -3.67
C MET A 55 5.01 4.92 -5.14
N SER A 56 6.00 4.73 -6.02
CA SER A 56 5.76 4.73 -7.46
C SER A 56 4.66 3.72 -7.81
N LYS A 57 3.97 3.93 -8.94
CA LYS A 57 2.96 2.97 -9.46
C LYS A 57 3.54 1.54 -9.52
N ALA A 58 4.82 1.41 -9.89
CA ALA A 58 5.55 0.15 -9.87
C ALA A 58 5.62 -0.47 -8.46
N SER A 59 6.05 0.29 -7.46
CA SER A 59 6.14 -0.19 -6.07
C SER A 59 4.76 -0.57 -5.51
N GLN A 60 3.70 0.17 -5.86
CA GLN A 60 2.33 -0.17 -5.47
C GLN A 60 1.87 -1.49 -6.13
N ALA A 61 2.20 -1.70 -7.41
CA ALA A 61 1.88 -2.93 -8.12
C ALA A 61 2.58 -4.13 -7.48
N LEU A 62 3.88 -4.02 -7.17
CA LEU A 62 4.64 -5.08 -6.50
C LEU A 62 4.03 -5.44 -5.14
N ASN A 63 3.62 -4.46 -4.34
CA ASN A 63 2.95 -4.71 -3.06
C ASN A 63 1.58 -5.39 -3.24
N LEU A 64 0.82 -5.00 -4.27
CA LEU A 64 -0.44 -5.67 -4.57
C LEU A 64 -0.23 -7.13 -5.01
N PHE A 65 0.84 -7.41 -5.77
CA PHE A 65 1.21 -8.77 -6.16
C PHE A 65 1.66 -9.61 -4.96
N GLU A 66 2.46 -9.06 -4.03
CA GLU A 66 2.78 -9.71 -2.75
C GLU A 66 1.52 -10.08 -1.96
N LYS A 67 0.50 -9.21 -2.00
CA LYS A 67 -0.81 -9.44 -1.36
C LYS A 67 -1.71 -10.42 -2.13
N GLY A 68 -1.23 -11.03 -3.21
CA GLY A 68 -1.96 -12.03 -4.00
C GLY A 68 -2.98 -11.46 -4.98
N ASN A 69 -2.94 -10.15 -5.28
CA ASN A 69 -3.83 -9.58 -6.29
C ASN A 69 -3.41 -10.03 -7.69
N THR A 70 -4.39 -10.27 -8.55
CA THR A 70 -4.14 -10.62 -9.96
C THR A 70 -3.72 -9.39 -10.78
N PRO A 71 -2.96 -9.56 -11.88
CA PRO A 71 -2.62 -8.47 -12.81
C PRO A 71 -3.82 -7.61 -13.21
N VAL A 72 -4.96 -8.23 -13.50
CA VAL A 72 -6.20 -7.53 -13.84
C VAL A 72 -6.69 -6.62 -12.69
N GLN A 73 -6.68 -7.13 -11.46
CA GLN A 73 -7.07 -6.34 -10.29
C GLN A 73 -6.09 -5.19 -10.04
N VAL A 74 -4.80 -5.38 -10.30
CA VAL A 74 -3.78 -4.33 -10.17
C VAL A 74 -3.98 -3.25 -11.23
N ALA A 75 -4.29 -3.62 -12.48
CA ALA A 75 -4.60 -2.68 -13.56
C ALA A 75 -5.77 -1.76 -13.17
N ILE A 76 -6.86 -2.35 -12.67
CA ILE A 76 -8.06 -1.62 -12.25
C ILE A 76 -7.76 -0.73 -11.03
N LYS A 77 -7.01 -1.24 -10.05
CA LYS A 77 -6.72 -0.50 -8.80
C LYS A 77 -5.77 0.67 -8.99
N LEU A 78 -4.77 0.52 -9.86
CA LEU A 78 -3.72 1.52 -10.06
C LEU A 78 -3.93 2.40 -11.29
N ASP A 79 -4.97 2.12 -12.08
CA ASP A 79 -5.29 2.81 -13.32
C ASP A 79 -4.04 2.95 -14.22
N ILE A 80 -3.48 1.79 -14.56
CA ILE A 80 -2.30 1.65 -15.42
C ILE A 80 -2.61 0.70 -16.57
N GLU A 81 -1.93 0.91 -17.69
CA GLU A 81 -2.12 0.14 -18.90
C GLU A 81 -1.73 -1.33 -18.68
N THR A 82 -2.45 -2.26 -19.32
CA THR A 82 -2.20 -3.70 -19.20
C THR A 82 -0.76 -4.06 -19.57
N GLY A 83 -0.18 -3.40 -20.58
CA GLY A 83 1.22 -3.61 -20.96
C GLY A 83 2.22 -3.18 -19.89
N GLU A 84 1.91 -2.16 -19.09
CA GLU A 84 2.73 -1.74 -17.94
C GLU A 84 2.61 -2.73 -16.79
N VAL A 85 1.39 -3.20 -16.50
CA VAL A 85 1.12 -4.22 -15.47
C VAL A 85 1.85 -5.53 -15.78
N ASP A 86 1.83 -5.97 -17.04
CA ASP A 86 2.51 -7.20 -17.47
C ASP A 86 4.02 -7.12 -17.25
N ARG A 87 4.64 -5.97 -17.56
CA ARG A 87 6.07 -5.75 -17.26
C ARG A 87 6.36 -5.85 -15.76
N LEU A 88 5.53 -5.19 -14.95
CA LEU A 88 5.68 -5.19 -13.48
C LEU A 88 5.46 -6.58 -12.88
N TYR A 89 4.55 -7.38 -13.44
CA TYR A 89 4.32 -8.75 -13.01
C TYR A 89 5.50 -9.67 -13.35
N MET A 90 6.10 -9.49 -14.53
CA MET A 90 7.32 -10.21 -14.93
C MET A 90 8.51 -9.84 -14.03
N GLU A 91 8.66 -8.55 -13.69
CA GLU A 91 9.68 -8.11 -12.71
C GLU A 91 9.44 -8.69 -11.32
N TYR A 92 8.20 -8.68 -10.86
CA TYR A 92 7.81 -9.31 -9.59
C TYR A 92 8.23 -10.78 -9.54
N GLY A 93 7.92 -11.55 -10.58
CA GLY A 93 8.30 -12.97 -10.69
C GLY A 93 9.82 -13.16 -10.62
N LYS A 94 10.60 -12.35 -11.35
CA LYS A 94 12.06 -12.38 -11.29
C LYS A 94 12.60 -12.09 -9.89
N LEU A 95 12.05 -11.08 -9.22
CA LEU A 95 12.46 -10.69 -7.85
C LEU A 95 12.11 -11.77 -6.81
N LYS A 96 11.03 -12.52 -7.01
CA LYS A 96 10.67 -13.67 -6.18
C LYS A 96 11.56 -14.90 -6.36
N GLY A 97 12.55 -14.83 -7.26
CA GLY A 97 13.39 -15.99 -7.58
C GLY A 97 12.62 -17.08 -8.33
N LEU A 98 11.45 -16.75 -8.90
CA LEU A 98 10.76 -17.58 -9.88
C LEU A 98 11.53 -17.47 -11.20
N ASN A 99 12.73 -18.04 -11.23
CA ASN A 99 13.50 -18.21 -12.45
C ASN A 99 12.63 -18.99 -13.44
N ILE A 100 12.30 -18.35 -14.55
CA ILE A 100 11.57 -18.93 -15.70
C ILE A 100 12.51 -19.90 -16.43
N HIS A 101 13.01 -20.93 -15.75
CA HIS A 101 13.81 -21.99 -16.37
C HIS A 101 13.03 -23.30 -16.57
N PHE A 102 11.73 -23.32 -16.30
CA PHE A 102 10.94 -24.55 -16.37
C PHE A 102 9.59 -24.39 -17.07
N LEU A 103 9.54 -23.90 -18.31
CA LEU A 103 8.37 -24.12 -19.19
C LEU A 103 8.71 -24.23 -20.70
N THR A 104 9.92 -24.69 -21.08
CA THR A 104 10.20 -25.04 -22.50
C THR A 104 10.65 -26.49 -22.71
N LYS A 105 10.67 -27.33 -21.67
CA LYS A 105 10.93 -28.77 -21.81
C LYS A 105 9.75 -29.62 -21.32
N SER A 106 8.63 -29.53 -22.02
CA SER A 106 7.64 -30.63 -22.03
C SER A 106 6.81 -30.61 -23.32
N VAL A 107 7.51 -30.64 -24.46
CA VAL A 107 6.98 -31.17 -25.72
C VAL A 107 8.16 -31.86 -26.42
N ASN A 108 8.40 -33.11 -26.03
CA ASN A 108 9.03 -34.19 -26.82
C ASN A 108 9.47 -35.30 -25.85
N ALA A 109 8.54 -36.19 -25.55
CA ALA A 109 8.80 -37.58 -25.24
C ALA A 109 7.70 -38.40 -25.91
#